data_AF-A0A4P5VCE9-F1
#
_entry.id   AF-A0A4P5VCE9-F1
#
_cell.length_a   1.000
_cell.length_b   1.000
_cell.length_c   1.000
_cell.angle_alpha   90.00
_cell.angle_beta   90.00
_cell.angle_gamma   90.00
#
_symmetry.space_group_name_H-M   'P 1'
#
loop_
_entity.id
_entity.type
_entity.pdbx_description
1 polymer ?
#
loop_
_entity_poly.entity_id
_entity_poly.type
_entity_poly.pdbx_seq_one_letter_code
_entity_poly.pdbx_strand_id
1 'polypeptide(L)'
;MLAAAEAAGVALPSSCCSGVCTTCAARIQEGSVHQPDAMGVKADLQEQGFALLCVAYPRSDLKLVAGQEVALYEAQFGQYQK
;
A
#
# COMPACT_ATOMS: atom_id res chain seq x y z
N MET A 1 -4.18 -8.03 -7.02
CA MET A 1 -5.06 -7.22 -6.16
C MET A 1 -5.54 -5.95 -6.87
N LEU A 2 -4.63 -5.18 -7.51
CA LEU A 2 -4.96 -3.99 -8.30
C LEU A 2 -6.08 -4.20 -9.35
N ALA A 3 -5.94 -5.21 -10.22
CA ALA A 3 -6.95 -5.52 -11.24
C ALA A 3 -8.32 -5.93 -10.63
N ALA A 4 -8.34 -6.53 -9.44
CA ALA A 4 -9.58 -6.87 -8.76
C ALA A 4 -10.28 -5.63 -8.18
N ALA A 5 -9.51 -4.64 -7.73
CA ALA A 5 -10.04 -3.36 -7.29
C ALA A 5 -10.59 -2.55 -8.47
N GLU A 6 -9.88 -2.52 -9.60
CA GLU A 6 -10.37 -1.90 -10.84
C GLU A 6 -11.65 -2.56 -11.33
N ALA A 7 -11.72 -3.90 -11.31
CA ALA A 7 -12.93 -4.65 -11.64
C ALA A 7 -14.09 -4.38 -10.67
N ALA A 8 -13.79 -4.05 -9.42
CA ALA A 8 -14.77 -3.62 -8.42
C ALA A 8 -15.15 -2.13 -8.54
N GLY A 9 -14.61 -1.41 -9.54
CA GLY A 9 -14.86 0.02 -9.75
C GLY A 9 -14.09 0.95 -8.81
N VAL A 10 -13.10 0.41 -8.07
CA VAL A 10 -12.21 1.18 -7.21
C VAL A 10 -10.97 1.57 -8.02
N ALA A 11 -10.97 2.81 -8.51
CA ALA A 11 -9.80 3.37 -9.18
C ALA A 11 -8.67 3.57 -8.15
N LEU A 12 -7.62 2.76 -8.27
CA LEU A 12 -6.45 2.85 -7.39
C LEU A 12 -5.33 3.61 -8.10
N PRO A 13 -4.68 4.56 -7.42
CA PRO A 13 -3.50 5.22 -7.97
C PRO A 13 -2.37 4.19 -8.11
N SER A 14 -1.88 3.97 -9.33
CA SER A 14 -0.74 3.08 -9.61
C SER A 14 0.14 3.70 -10.69
N SER A 15 1.46 3.59 -10.52
CA SER A 15 2.44 4.13 -11.47
C SER A 15 3.41 3.06 -11.95
N CYS A 16 4.27 2.57 -11.06
CA CYS A 16 5.32 1.61 -11.40
C CYS A 16 4.85 0.14 -11.48
N CYS A 17 3.79 -0.22 -10.76
CA CYS A 17 3.27 -1.59 -10.61
C CYS A 17 4.29 -2.68 -10.19
N SER A 18 5.49 -2.28 -9.74
CA SER A 18 6.59 -3.20 -9.38
C SER A 18 6.96 -3.18 -7.90
N GLY A 19 6.14 -2.57 -7.02
CA GLY A 19 6.42 -2.52 -5.58
C GLY A 19 7.52 -1.53 -5.16
N VAL A 20 7.96 -0.65 -6.07
CA VAL A 20 9.03 0.33 -5.82
C VAL A 20 8.49 1.72 -5.48
N CYS A 21 7.39 2.11 -6.11
CA CYS A 21 6.74 3.42 -5.93
C CYS A 21 5.67 3.37 -4.83
N THR A 22 5.46 4.51 -4.17
CA THR A 22 4.50 4.69 -3.07
C THR A 22 3.08 5.05 -3.54
N THR A 23 2.87 5.21 -4.85
CA THR A 23 1.59 5.65 -5.44
C THR A 23 0.44 4.71 -5.11
N CYS A 24 0.69 3.40 -5.12
CA CYS A 24 -0.31 2.37 -4.79
C CYS A 24 -0.37 2.01 -3.29
N ALA A 25 0.13 2.90 -2.43
CA ALA A 25 0.10 2.72 -1.00
C ALA A 25 -1.33 2.74 -0.46
N ALA A 26 -1.59 1.78 0.41
CA ALA A 26 -2.81 1.65 1.17
C ALA A 26 -2.50 1.28 2.61
N ARG A 27 -3.46 1.51 3.49
CA ARG A 27 -3.35 1.11 4.89
C ARG A 27 -4.37 0.04 5.20
N ILE A 28 -3.89 -1.13 5.60
CA ILE A 28 -4.68 -2.24 6.13
C ILE A 28 -5.26 -1.79 7.48
N GLN A 29 -6.58 -1.83 7.59
CA GLN A 29 -7.28 -1.67 8.87
C GLN A 29 -7.59 -3.03 9.51
N GLU A 30 -7.95 -4.02 8.71
CA GLU A 30 -8.29 -5.37 9.20
C GLU A 30 -7.80 -6.44 8.22
N GLY A 31 -7.42 -7.59 8.78
CA GLY A 31 -6.95 -8.76 8.05
C GLY A 31 -5.43 -8.79 7.81
N SER A 32 -4.97 -9.72 6.97
CA SER A 32 -3.54 -9.94 6.73
C SER A 32 -3.18 -9.99 5.24
N VAL A 33 -2.16 -9.23 4.86
CA VAL A 33 -1.56 -9.26 3.53
C VAL A 33 -0.16 -9.83 3.56
N HIS A 34 0.24 -10.45 2.47
CA HIS A 34 1.60 -10.88 2.21
C HIS A 34 2.16 -10.05 1.05
N GLN A 35 3.26 -9.34 1.29
CA GLN A 35 3.85 -8.42 0.31
C GLN A 35 5.39 -8.48 0.29
N PRO A 36 5.98 -9.62 -0.07
CA PRO A 36 7.44 -9.80 -0.05
C PRO A 36 8.16 -8.85 -1.01
N ASP A 37 7.50 -8.45 -2.10
CA ASP A 37 8.06 -7.59 -3.15
C ASP A 37 7.85 -6.08 -2.88
N ALA A 38 7.28 -5.69 -1.73
CA ALA A 38 7.02 -4.30 -1.38
C ALA A 38 8.28 -3.56 -0.88
N MET A 39 9.29 -3.44 -1.76
CA MET A 39 10.55 -2.76 -1.46
C MET A 39 10.38 -1.26 -1.17
N GLY A 40 9.32 -0.64 -1.69
CA GLY A 40 9.00 0.76 -1.47
C GLY A 40 8.45 1.09 -0.08
N VAL A 41 8.25 0.10 0.81
CA VAL A 41 7.74 0.29 2.18
C VAL A 41 8.68 -0.39 3.17
N LYS A 42 9.18 0.38 4.16
CA LYS A 42 10.02 -0.17 5.24
C LYS A 42 9.23 -1.15 6.10
N ALA A 43 9.89 -2.18 6.63
CA ALA A 43 9.25 -3.19 7.49
C ALA A 43 8.44 -2.59 8.64
N ASP A 44 8.95 -1.55 9.32
CA ASP A 44 8.24 -0.86 10.40
C ASP A 44 6.88 -0.27 9.96
N LEU A 45 6.80 0.22 8.72
CA LEU A 45 5.56 0.75 8.16
C LEU A 45 4.62 -0.39 7.75
N GLN A 46 5.16 -1.50 7.26
CA GLN A 46 4.37 -2.69 7.00
C GLN A 46 3.69 -3.20 8.28
N GLU A 47 4.39 -3.17 9.41
CA GLU A 47 3.83 -3.49 10.72
C GLU A 47 2.78 -2.48 11.20
N GLN A 48 2.90 -1.21 10.82
CA GLN A 48 1.84 -0.19 11.04
C GLN A 48 0.62 -0.36 10.12
N GLY A 49 0.65 -1.36 9.25
CA GLY A 49 -0.42 -1.70 8.31
C GLY A 49 -0.27 -1.06 6.94
N PHE A 50 0.86 -0.45 6.59
CA PHE A 50 1.05 0.07 5.24
C PHE A 50 1.38 -1.04 4.23
N ALA A 51 0.69 -1.04 3.10
CA ALA A 51 0.82 -2.04 2.08
C ALA A 51 0.79 -1.46 0.66
N LEU A 52 1.51 -2.08 -0.28
CA LEU A 52 1.51 -1.70 -1.69
C LEU A 52 0.57 -2.61 -2.47
N LEU A 53 -0.59 -2.09 -2.89
CA LEU A 53 -1.63 -2.89 -3.54
C LEU A 53 -1.22 -3.51 -4.88
N CYS A 54 -0.16 -3.01 -5.52
CA CYS A 54 0.35 -3.58 -6.76
C CYS A 54 1.02 -4.95 -6.56
N VAL A 55 1.65 -5.18 -5.40
CA VAL A 55 2.41 -6.41 -5.08
C VAL A 55 1.92 -7.10 -3.80
N ALA A 56 0.86 -6.57 -3.17
CA ALA A 56 0.24 -7.18 -2.01
C ALA A 56 -0.71 -8.31 -2.40
N TYR A 57 -0.60 -9.41 -1.69
CA TYR A 57 -1.46 -10.58 -1.80
C TYR A 57 -2.30 -10.73 -0.53
N PRO A 58 -3.65 -10.66 -0.63
CA PRO A 58 -4.52 -10.94 0.51
C PRO A 58 -4.38 -12.39 0.99
N ARG A 59 -4.24 -12.60 2.30
CA ARG A 59 -4.24 -13.94 2.93
C ARG A 59 -5.56 -14.25 3.65
N SER A 60 -6.40 -13.23 3.83
CA SER A 60 -7.72 -13.30 4.45
C SER A 60 -8.63 -12.24 3.84
N ASP A 61 -9.87 -12.13 4.33
CA ASP A 61 -10.67 -10.93 4.13
C ASP A 61 -9.92 -9.72 4.69
N LEU A 62 -9.90 -8.63 3.91
CA LEU A 62 -9.17 -7.41 4.24
C LEU A 62 -10.09 -6.20 4.22
N LYS A 63 -9.88 -5.30 5.18
CA LYS A 63 -10.30 -3.91 5.05
C LYS A 63 -9.07 -3.04 4.94
N LEU A 64 -9.04 -2.19 3.93
CA LEU A 64 -7.94 -1.28 3.69
C LEU A 64 -8.45 0.06 3.16
N VAL A 65 -7.65 1.10 3.37
CA VAL A 65 -7.89 2.45 2.84
C VAL A 65 -6.84 2.72 1.78
N ALA A 66 -7.29 2.92 0.54
CA ALA A 66 -6.44 3.28 -0.58
C ALA A 66 -6.02 4.76 -0.55
N GLY A 67 -5.05 5.15 -1.37
CA GLY A 67 -4.62 6.55 -1.51
C GLY A 67 -3.82 7.06 -0.31
N GLN A 68 -3.09 6.17 0.37
CA GLN A 68 -2.27 6.51 1.53
C GLN A 68 -0.83 6.88 1.14
N GLU A 69 -0.62 7.34 -0.09
CA GLU A 69 0.70 7.75 -0.59
C GLU A 69 1.32 8.85 0.28
N VAL A 70 0.55 9.92 0.56
CA VAL A 70 1.03 11.03 1.39
C VAL A 70 1.36 10.56 2.81
N ALA A 71 0.45 9.80 3.42
CA ALA A 71 0.65 9.26 4.76
C ALA A 71 1.86 8.32 4.84
N LEU A 72 2.06 7.47 3.83
CA LEU A 72 3.23 6.60 3.74
C LEU A 72 4.50 7.43 3.60
N TYR A 73 4.50 8.44 2.72
CA TYR A 73 5.65 9.31 2.49
C TYR A 73 6.04 10.07 3.76
N GLU A 74 5.06 10.63 4.46
CA GLU A 74 5.25 11.30 5.76
C GLU A 74 5.80 10.35 6.82
N ALA A 75 5.29 9.12 6.89
CA ALA A 75 5.74 8.13 7.85
C ALA A 75 7.15 7.57 7.52
N GLN A 76 7.53 7.51 6.24
CA GLN A 76 8.78 6.92 5.78
C GLN A 76 9.96 7.89 5.79
N PHE A 77 9.69 9.16 5.45
CA PHE A 77 10.69 10.21 5.36
C PHE A 77 10.64 11.22 6.50
N GLY A 78 9.59 11.20 7.35
CA GLY A 78 9.49 11.98 8.58
C GLY A 78 9.64 13.48 8.35
N GLN A 79 8.52 14.19 8.15
CA GLN A 79 8.44 15.65 7.97
C GLN A 79 9.52 16.23 7.04
N TYR A 80 9.15 16.49 5.78
CA TYR A 80 9.85 17.53 5.04
C TYR A 80 9.58 18.86 5.77
N GLN A 81 10.52 19.25 6.64
CA GLN A 81 10.55 20.58 7.22
C GLN A 81 10.64 21.57 6.07
N LYS A 82 9.54 22.29 5.86
CA LYS A 82 9.50 23.49 5.04
C LYS A 82 10.25 24.61 5.76
#